data_AF-A0A2G5QHL1-F1
#
_entry.id   AF-A0A2G5QHL1-F1
#
_cell.length_a   1.000
_cell.length_b   1.000
_cell.length_c   1.000
_cell.angle_alpha   90.00
_cell.angle_beta   90.00
_cell.angle_gamma   90.00
#
_symmetry.space_group_name_H-M   'P 1'
#
loop_
_entity.id
_entity.type
_entity.pdbx_description
1 polymer ?
#
loop_
_entity_poly.entity_id
_entity_poly.type
_entity_poly.pdbx_seq_one_letter_code
_entity_poly.pdbx_strand_id
1 'polypeptide(L)'
;MDFQEHAKQHSQIRDALVAAIAERQAIDPATLRSDRLCPSGCWLHGEGARRWAGNHAFLGLIEAHRAFHHEAAGVADLISRGQWVEAQRSLRNGSPFALALGDLTAALRRMRAAATSVAA
;
A
#
# COMPACT_ATOMS: atom_id res chain seq x y z
N MET A 1 2.78 -14.25 8.94
CA MET A 1 3.02 -13.00 8.19
C MET A 1 4.00 -12.14 8.97
N ASP A 2 5.00 -11.56 8.31
CA ASP A 2 5.89 -10.54 8.88
C ASP A 2 5.40 -9.14 8.48
N PHE A 3 4.73 -8.45 9.40
CA PHE A 3 4.15 -7.12 9.13
C PHE A 3 5.19 -6.04 8.84
N GLN A 4 6.44 -6.19 9.29
CA GLN A 4 7.49 -5.21 9.05
C GLN A 4 8.03 -5.33 7.63
N GLU A 5 8.23 -6.56 7.16
CA GLU A 5 8.62 -6.81 5.78
C GLU A 5 7.56 -6.32 4.79
N HIS A 6 6.27 -6.52 5.09
CA HIS A 6 5.21 -5.98 4.25
C HIS A 6 5.17 -4.44 4.24
N ALA A 7 5.43 -3.77 5.36
CA ALA A 7 5.53 -2.30 5.35
C ALA A 7 6.67 -1.83 4.43
N LYS A 8 7.81 -2.52 4.46
CA LYS A 8 8.95 -2.24 3.59
C LYS A 8 8.61 -2.45 2.11
N GLN A 9 7.91 -3.53 1.75
CA GLN A 9 7.46 -3.79 0.38
C GLN A 9 6.59 -2.66 -0.19
N HIS A 10 5.72 -2.06 0.63
CA HIS A 10 4.89 -0.93 0.17
C HIS A 10 5.68 0.38 0.08
N SER A 11 6.69 0.60 0.95
CA SER A 11 7.64 1.70 0.77
C SER A 11 8.44 1.57 -0.54
N GLN A 12 8.80 0.35 -0.95
CA GLN A 12 9.49 0.11 -2.22
C GLN A 12 8.63 0.47 -3.44
N ILE A 13 7.29 0.37 -3.34
CA ILE A 13 6.39 0.86 -4.41
C ILE A 13 6.53 2.38 -4.58
N ARG A 14 6.59 3.13 -3.47
CA ARG A 14 6.87 4.58 -3.54
C ARG A 14 8.20 4.85 -4.23
N ASP A 15 9.25 4.12 -3.84
CA ASP A 15 10.58 4.32 -4.42
C ASP A 15 10.60 4.01 -5.92
N ALA A 16 9.88 2.97 -6.36
CA ALA A 16 9.70 2.66 -7.77
C ALA A 16 8.94 3.75 -8.54
N LEU A 17 7.88 4.33 -7.95
CA LEU A 17 7.16 5.46 -8.55
C LEU A 17 8.07 6.70 -8.67
N VAL A 18 8.89 6.99 -7.65
CA VAL A 18 9.87 8.09 -7.69
C VAL A 18 10.90 7.88 -8.79
N ALA A 19 11.46 6.66 -8.88
CA ALA A 19 12.43 6.31 -9.92
C ALA A 19 11.82 6.45 -11.32
N ALA A 20 10.62 5.92 -11.55
CA ALA A 20 9.93 6.02 -12.82
C ALA A 20 9.65 7.46 -13.26
N ILE A 21 9.33 8.36 -12.33
CA ILE A 21 9.19 9.80 -12.63
C ILE A 21 10.53 10.41 -13.03
N ALA A 22 11.61 10.09 -12.31
CA ALA A 22 12.94 10.61 -12.58
C ALA A 22 13.49 10.13 -13.92
N GLU A 23 13.28 8.86 -14.24
CA GLU A 23 13.72 8.20 -15.48
C GLU A 23 12.75 8.41 -16.65
N ARG A 24 11.58 9.02 -16.39
CA ARG A 24 10.47 9.15 -17.35
C ARG A 24 10.06 7.80 -17.96
N GLN A 25 10.08 6.76 -17.13
CA GLN A 25 9.72 5.42 -17.51
C GLN A 25 8.24 5.18 -17.19
N ALA A 26 7.48 4.70 -18.18
CA ALA A 26 6.07 4.35 -17.96
C ALA A 26 5.94 3.16 -16.99
N ILE A 27 4.91 3.20 -16.15
CA ILE A 27 4.46 2.08 -15.32
C ILE A 27 3.04 1.74 -15.75
N ASP A 28 2.74 0.45 -15.95
CA ASP A 28 1.37 -0.01 -16.16
C ASP A 28 0.57 0.11 -14.85
N PRO A 29 -0.47 0.98 -14.78
CA PRO A 29 -1.27 1.15 -13.57
C PRO A 29 -1.99 -0.12 -13.12
N ALA A 30 -2.23 -1.08 -14.03
CA ALA A 30 -2.86 -2.35 -13.69
C ALA A 30 -2.03 -3.18 -12.70
N THR A 31 -0.70 -3.03 -12.73
CA THR A 31 0.22 -3.74 -11.82
C THR A 31 0.06 -3.29 -10.36
N LEU A 32 -0.41 -2.06 -10.12
CA LEU A 32 -0.60 -1.49 -8.78
C LEU A 32 -2.06 -1.41 -8.35
N ARG A 33 -3.03 -1.53 -9.27
CA ARG A 33 -4.45 -1.37 -8.98
C ARG A 33 -5.04 -2.48 -8.11
N SER A 34 -4.51 -3.70 -8.21
CA SER A 34 -5.05 -4.82 -7.44
C SER A 34 -4.46 -4.87 -6.04
N ASP A 35 -5.32 -4.69 -5.05
CA ASP A 35 -5.05 -4.91 -3.64
C ASP A 35 -5.11 -6.39 -3.24
N ARG A 36 -5.28 -7.31 -4.19
CA ARG A 36 -5.42 -8.75 -3.91
C ARG A 36 -4.25 -9.59 -4.37
N LEU A 37 -3.44 -9.07 -5.29
CA LEU A 37 -2.38 -9.84 -5.94
C LEU A 37 -1.02 -9.66 -5.27
N CYS A 38 -0.83 -8.61 -4.47
CA CYS A 38 0.39 -8.46 -3.68
C CYS A 38 0.42 -9.47 -2.52
N PRO A 39 1.60 -9.81 -1.97
CA PRO A 39 1.71 -10.77 -0.86
C PRO A 39 0.82 -10.44 0.34
N SER A 40 0.67 -9.15 0.68
CA SER A 40 -0.24 -8.70 1.75
C SER A 40 -1.70 -8.91 1.38
N GLY A 41 -2.11 -8.56 0.17
CA GLY A 41 -3.45 -8.76 -0.37
C GLY A 41 -3.87 -10.24 -0.36
N CYS A 42 -2.99 -11.12 -0.84
CA CYS A 42 -3.21 -12.58 -0.81
C CYS A 42 -3.47 -13.09 0.61
N TRP A 43 -2.72 -12.59 1.60
CA TRP A 43 -2.94 -12.97 2.99
C TRP A 43 -4.20 -12.35 3.58
N LEU A 44 -4.45 -11.05 3.34
CA LEU A 44 -5.62 -10.31 3.81
C LEU A 44 -6.91 -10.99 3.35
N HIS A 45 -6.99 -11.42 2.10
CA HIS A 45 -8.16 -12.11 1.55
C HIS A 45 -8.13 -13.63 1.72
N GLY A 46 -7.06 -14.17 2.30
CA GLY A 46 -6.86 -15.60 2.54
C GLY A 46 -6.86 -15.94 4.02
N GLU A 47 -5.68 -16.30 4.54
CA GLU A 47 -5.53 -16.73 5.93
C GLU A 47 -5.88 -15.63 6.94
N GLY A 48 -5.52 -14.37 6.65
CA GLY A 48 -5.84 -13.23 7.49
C GLY A 48 -7.34 -13.11 7.74
N ALA A 49 -8.16 -13.18 6.68
CA ALA A 49 -9.61 -13.12 6.79
C ALA A 49 -10.20 -14.25 7.65
N ARG A 50 -9.65 -15.47 7.57
CA ARG A 50 -10.12 -16.60 8.39
C ARG A 50 -9.76 -16.44 9.86
N ARG A 51 -8.55 -15.95 10.15
CA ARG A 51 -8.01 -15.88 11.51
C ARG A 51 -8.47 -14.65 12.29
N TRP A 52 -8.70 -13.54 11.59
CA TRP A 52 -8.92 -12.23 12.20
C TRP A 52 -10.28 -11.62 11.82
N ALA A 53 -11.24 -12.46 11.41
CA ALA A 53 -12.60 -12.03 11.12
C ALA A 53 -13.19 -11.21 12.29
N GLY A 54 -13.72 -10.02 11.97
CA GLY A 54 -14.32 -9.12 12.96
C GLY A 54 -13.34 -8.34 13.85
N ASN A 55 -12.02 -8.58 13.74
CA ASN A 55 -11.04 -7.79 14.50
C ASN A 55 -10.89 -6.39 13.90
N HIS A 56 -11.03 -5.35 14.73
CA HIS A 56 -10.96 -3.95 14.28
C HIS A 56 -9.61 -3.56 13.64
N ALA A 57 -8.49 -4.04 14.17
CA ALA A 57 -7.18 -3.74 13.58
C ALA A 57 -7.02 -4.40 12.21
N PHE A 58 -7.59 -5.58 12.02
CA PHE A 58 -7.61 -6.27 10.74
C PHE A 58 -8.51 -5.59 9.71
N LEU A 59 -9.71 -5.18 10.09
CA LEU A 59 -10.61 -4.42 9.21
C LEU A 59 -9.98 -3.10 8.75
N GLY A 60 -9.37 -2.35 9.69
CA GLY A 60 -8.65 -1.12 9.34
C GLY A 60 -7.44 -1.37 8.43
N LEU A 61 -6.78 -2.53 8.53
CA LEU A 61 -5.68 -2.88 7.63
C LEU A 61 -6.18 -3.16 6.21
N ILE A 62 -7.32 -3.84 6.03
CA ILE A 62 -7.91 -4.08 4.70
C ILE A 62 -8.24 -2.74 4.03
N GLU A 63 -8.86 -1.81 4.76
CA GLU A 63 -9.25 -0.50 4.23
C GLU A 63 -8.02 0.34 3.84
N ALA A 64 -7.03 0.43 4.72
CA ALA A 64 -5.80 1.17 4.44
C ALA A 64 -5.02 0.57 3.26
N HIS A 65 -5.01 -0.76 3.13
CA HIS A 65 -4.36 -1.46 2.02
C HIS A 65 -5.01 -1.14 0.67
N ARG A 66 -6.35 -1.22 0.61
CA ARG A 66 -7.11 -0.86 -0.60
C ARG A 66 -6.90 0.61 -0.96
N ALA A 67 -6.94 1.52 0.02
CA ALA A 67 -6.72 2.95 -0.20
C ALA A 67 -5.32 3.23 -0.76
N PHE A 68 -4.28 2.60 -0.20
CA PHE A 68 -2.92 2.72 -0.72
C PHE A 68 -2.81 2.29 -2.19
N HIS A 69 -3.34 1.12 -2.55
CA HIS A 69 -3.28 0.62 -3.93
C HIS A 69 -4.08 1.49 -4.90
N HIS A 70 -5.19 2.09 -4.46
CA HIS A 70 -5.94 3.07 -5.24
C HIS A 70 -5.09 4.29 -5.59
N GLU A 71 -4.46 4.91 -4.59
CA GLU A 71 -3.60 6.09 -4.80
C GLU A 71 -2.35 5.75 -5.61
N ALA A 72 -1.72 4.60 -5.34
CA ALA A 72 -0.55 4.14 -6.09
C ALA A 72 -0.85 3.94 -7.58
N ALA A 73 -2.00 3.34 -7.90
CA ALA A 73 -2.45 3.19 -9.29
C ALA A 73 -2.78 4.55 -9.93
N GLY A 74 -3.29 5.51 -9.16
CA GLY A 74 -3.49 6.89 -9.63
C GLY A 74 -2.20 7.58 -10.03
N VAL A 75 -1.15 7.47 -9.21
CA VAL A 75 0.18 7.99 -9.55
C VAL A 75 0.75 7.29 -10.79
N ALA A 76 0.63 5.97 -10.88
CA ALA A 76 1.06 5.22 -12.06
C ALA A 76 0.31 5.62 -13.34
N ASP A 77 -0.98 5.95 -13.26
CA ASP A 77 -1.75 6.45 -14.41
C ASP A 77 -1.20 7.79 -14.91
N LEU A 78 -0.87 8.73 -14.02
CA LEU A 78 -0.20 9.99 -14.38
C LEU A 78 1.15 9.74 -15.07
N ILE A 79 1.97 8.83 -14.53
CA ILE A 79 3.26 8.41 -15.11
C ILE A 79 3.03 7.82 -16.52
N SER A 80 2.06 6.92 -16.70
CA SER A 80 1.77 6.26 -17.98
C SER A 80 1.35 7.23 -19.08
N ARG A 81 0.76 8.37 -18.71
CA ARG A 81 0.33 9.46 -19.61
C ARG A 81 1.42 10.51 -19.84
N GLY A 82 2.60 10.35 -19.24
CA GLY A 82 3.68 11.33 -19.30
C GLY A 82 3.41 12.63 -18.52
N GLN A 83 2.47 12.61 -17.57
CA GLN A 83 2.11 13.75 -16.72
C GLN A 83 3.07 13.85 -15.51
N TRP A 84 4.35 14.09 -15.80
CA TRP A 84 5.44 13.98 -14.82
C TRP A 84 5.33 14.97 -13.66
N VAL A 85 4.88 16.20 -13.93
CA VAL A 85 4.75 17.26 -12.92
C VAL A 85 3.63 16.92 -11.94
N GLU A 86 2.50 16.46 -12.45
CA GLU A 86 1.36 16.01 -11.66
C GLU A 86 1.73 14.76 -10.85
N ALA A 87 2.38 13.77 -11.48
CA ALA A 87 2.85 12.56 -10.79
C ALA A 87 3.80 12.91 -9.63
N GLN A 88 4.74 13.83 -9.84
CA GLN A 88 5.64 14.28 -8.78
C GLN A 88 4.90 14.99 -7.65
N ARG A 89 3.89 15.82 -7.98
CA ARG A 89 3.04 16.49 -6.97
C ARG A 89 2.25 15.49 -6.14
N SER A 90 1.73 14.43 -6.77
CA SER A 90 0.96 13.38 -6.11
C SER A 90 1.78 12.53 -5.14
N LEU A 91 3.12 12.63 -5.13
CA LEU A 91 4.00 11.94 -4.17
C LEU A 91 4.50 12.84 -3.03
N ARG A 92 4.17 14.13 -3.02
CA ARG A 92 4.65 15.07 -1.99
C ARG A 92 4.04 14.76 -0.63
N ASN A 93 4.69 15.19 0.44
CA ASN A 93 4.15 15.09 1.79
C ASN A 93 2.77 15.78 1.86
N GLY A 94 1.81 15.15 2.53
CA GLY A 94 0.43 15.63 2.63
C GLY A 94 -0.44 15.33 1.39
N SER A 95 0.10 14.73 0.33
CA SER A 95 -0.71 14.20 -0.76
C SER A 95 -1.57 13.00 -0.31
N PRO A 96 -2.67 12.69 -1.02
CA PRO A 96 -3.45 11.49 -0.77
C PRO A 96 -2.61 10.21 -0.74
N PHE A 97 -1.66 10.03 -1.68
CA PHE A 97 -0.73 8.90 -1.67
C PHE A 97 0.12 8.84 -0.40
N ALA A 98 0.73 9.96 0.00
CA ALA A 98 1.60 10.00 1.18
C ALA A 98 0.83 9.69 2.47
N LEU A 99 -0.41 10.18 2.57
CA LEU A 99 -1.31 9.87 3.69
C LEU A 99 -1.69 8.39 3.70
N ALA A 100 -2.10 7.83 2.56
CA ALA A 100 -2.46 6.42 2.45
C ALA A 100 -1.29 5.47 2.78
N LEU A 101 -0.07 5.79 2.35
CA LEU A 101 1.13 5.02 2.74
C LEU A 101 1.41 5.10 4.24
N GLY A 102 1.26 6.28 4.84
CA GLY A 102 1.38 6.48 6.29
C GLY A 102 0.35 5.67 7.07
N ASP A 103 -0.91 5.70 6.64
CA ASP A 103 -2.02 4.98 7.25
C ASP A 103 -1.85 3.47 7.14
N LEU A 104 -1.43 2.96 5.97
CA LEU A 104 -1.09 1.54 5.80
C LEU A 104 0.04 1.10 6.74
N THR A 105 1.10 1.90 6.84
CA THR A 105 2.22 1.62 7.75
C THR A 105 1.79 1.63 9.23
N ALA A 106 0.86 2.51 9.60
CA ALA A 106 0.28 2.54 10.93
C ALA A 106 -0.64 1.33 11.18
N ALA A 107 -1.46 0.93 10.21
CA ALA A 107 -2.34 -0.22 10.30
C ALA A 107 -1.56 -1.54 10.44
N LEU A 108 -0.48 -1.73 9.67
CA LEU A 108 0.42 -2.88 9.81
C LEU A 108 1.04 -2.97 11.21
N ARG A 109 1.43 -1.82 11.79
CA ARG A 109 1.95 -1.76 13.18
C ARG A 109 0.88 -2.15 14.21
N ARG A 110 -0.35 -1.66 14.06
CA ARG A 110 -1.49 -2.03 14.95
C ARG A 110 -1.81 -3.51 14.85
N MET A 111 -1.82 -4.06 13.63
CA MET A 111 -2.06 -5.47 13.40
C MET A 111 -0.98 -6.35 14.03
N ARG A 112 0.29 -5.94 13.94
CA ARG A 112 1.39 -6.62 14.63
C ARG A 112 1.19 -6.64 16.15
N ALA A 113 0.83 -5.50 16.74
CA ALA A 113 0.57 -5.41 18.18
C ALA A 113 -0.57 -6.35 18.60
N ALA A 114 -1.69 -6.37 17.86
CA ALA A 114 -2.79 -7.29 18.10
C ALA A 114 -2.38 -8.76 17.98
N ALA A 115 -1.54 -9.10 16.99
CA ALA A 115 -1.00 -10.44 16.81
C ALA A 115 -0.10 -10.89 17.96
N THR A 116 0.75 -9.99 18.49
CA THR A 116 1.60 -10.28 19.65
C THR A 116 0.78 -10.44 20.93
N SER A 117 -0.24 -9.60 21.16
CA SER A 117 -1.07 -9.67 22.36
C SER A 117 -1.91 -10.94 22.46
N VAL A 118 -2.25 -11.58 21.34
CA VAL A 118 -2.98 -12.88 21.32
C VAL A 118 -2.03 -14.08 21.51
N ALA A 119 -0.74 -13.89 21.26
CA ALA A 119 0.28 -14.94 21.40
C ALA A 119 0.94 -14.99 22.78
N ALA A 120 0.65 -14.01 23.65
CA ALA A 120 1.10 -13.92 25.04
C ALA A 120 0.03 -14.49 25.98
#